data_AF-A0A2D6AZ28-F1
#
_entry.id   AF-A0A2D6AZ28-F1
#
_cell.length_a   1.000
_cell.length_b   1.000
_cell.length_c   1.000
_cell.angle_alpha   90.00
_cell.angle_beta   90.00
_cell.angle_gamma   90.00
#
_symmetry.space_group_name_H-M   'P 1'
#
loop_
_entity.id
_entity.type
_entity.pdbx_description
1 polymer ?
#
loop_
_entity_poly.entity_id
_entity_poly.type
_entity_poly.pdbx_seq_one_letter_code
_entity_poly.pdbx_strand_id
1 'polypeptide(L)'
;MDYFTSDLHFGHRNIIRYCNRPFNTVSEMNLGIIENWNNVVTDKDRVFVVGDVALCGTEEAKEYITQLNGHKICIKGNHDGHEKHMLKMGFDEFHYSFDYEMPDGRVALLNHYPVPRELFKNYDILIHGHIHHGPRVRGERLNVSCEIWDFAPVSVDRLCSLETFKDRIDDTVNINIDESGRINLSVSVEVVDFGGVSEHIFKELKKFWGHK
;
A
#
# COMPACT_ATOMS: atom_id res chain seq x y z
N MET A 1 9.61 -13.83 -13.05
CA MET A 1 9.12 -12.44 -13.07
C MET A 1 8.98 -11.98 -11.63
N ASP A 2 9.07 -10.67 -11.38
CA ASP A 2 8.84 -10.10 -10.04
C ASP A 2 7.42 -9.51 -9.95
N TYR A 3 6.76 -9.75 -8.82
CA TYR A 3 5.43 -9.25 -8.49
C TYR A 3 5.41 -8.59 -7.12
N PHE A 4 4.44 -7.71 -6.91
CA PHE A 4 4.28 -6.94 -5.67
C PHE A 4 2.83 -6.98 -5.21
N THR A 5 2.63 -7.01 -3.91
CA THR A 5 1.32 -6.86 -3.26
C THR A 5 1.51 -6.45 -1.81
N SER A 6 0.46 -6.05 -1.11
CA SER A 6 0.46 -5.81 0.33
C SER A 6 -0.94 -5.92 0.89
N ASP A 7 -1.04 -5.85 2.23
CA ASP A 7 -2.30 -5.74 2.95
C ASP A 7 -3.22 -6.93 2.67
N LEU A 8 -2.70 -8.15 2.60
CA LEU A 8 -3.52 -9.34 2.34
C LEU A 8 -4.52 -9.58 3.49
N HIS A 9 -4.09 -9.34 4.73
CA HIS A 9 -4.89 -9.47 5.94
C HIS A 9 -5.66 -10.81 6.03
N PHE A 10 -5.01 -11.93 5.72
CA PHE A 10 -5.61 -13.26 5.88
C PHE A 10 -6.19 -13.45 7.29
N GLY A 11 -7.42 -13.94 7.36
CA GLY A 11 -8.12 -14.18 8.62
C GLY A 11 -8.73 -12.94 9.29
N HIS A 12 -8.56 -11.73 8.73
CA HIS A 12 -9.04 -10.50 9.34
C HIS A 12 -10.52 -10.22 9.00
N ARG A 13 -11.46 -10.63 9.86
CA ARG A 13 -12.91 -10.40 9.61
C ARG A 13 -13.31 -8.94 9.41
N ASN A 14 -12.74 -8.03 10.20
CA ASN A 14 -13.17 -6.64 10.18
C ASN A 14 -12.67 -5.85 8.96
N ILE A 15 -11.59 -6.30 8.30
CA ILE A 15 -11.03 -5.63 7.12
C ILE A 15 -12.02 -5.57 5.96
N ILE A 16 -12.88 -6.59 5.85
CA ILE A 16 -13.93 -6.65 4.84
C ILE A 16 -14.81 -5.39 4.93
N ARG A 17 -15.24 -5.05 6.15
CA ARG A 17 -16.06 -3.86 6.36
C ARG A 17 -15.23 -2.57 6.27
N TYR A 18 -14.06 -2.53 6.90
CA TYR A 18 -13.27 -1.31 7.00
C TYR A 18 -12.74 -0.83 5.64
N CYS A 19 -12.33 -1.78 4.80
CA CYS A 19 -11.86 -1.50 3.45
C CYS A 19 -12.89 -1.88 2.40
N ASN A 20 -14.18 -2.01 2.75
CA ASN A 20 -15.26 -2.34 1.80
C ASN A 20 -14.88 -3.43 0.78
N ARG A 21 -14.21 -4.50 1.24
CA ARG A 21 -13.75 -5.58 0.35
C ARG A 21 -14.98 -6.34 -0.16
N PRO A 22 -14.98 -6.79 -1.42
CA PRO A 22 -16.14 -7.39 -2.06
C PRO A 22 -16.36 -8.86 -1.67
N PHE A 23 -16.24 -9.19 -0.38
CA PHE A 23 -16.39 -10.54 0.14
C PHE A 23 -17.42 -10.56 1.28
N ASN A 24 -18.23 -11.60 1.38
CA ASN A 24 -19.23 -11.72 2.45
C ASN A 24 -18.63 -12.35 3.71
N THR A 25 -17.61 -13.20 3.56
CA THR A 25 -16.98 -13.93 4.66
C THR A 25 -15.46 -13.93 4.57
N VAL A 26 -14.80 -14.20 5.72
CA VAL A 26 -13.34 -14.34 5.78
C VAL A 26 -12.85 -15.52 4.93
N SER A 27 -13.58 -16.62 4.94
CA SER A 27 -13.24 -17.80 4.14
C SER A 27 -13.27 -17.48 2.65
N GLU A 28 -14.34 -16.81 2.19
CA GLU A 28 -14.47 -16.36 0.80
C GLU A 28 -13.35 -15.38 0.41
N MET A 29 -13.01 -14.42 1.27
CA MET A 29 -11.90 -13.49 1.04
C MET A 29 -10.56 -14.23 0.92
N ASN A 30 -10.24 -15.10 1.88
CA ASN A 30 -8.97 -15.81 1.90
C ASN A 30 -8.80 -16.69 0.65
N LEU A 31 -9.85 -17.42 0.26
CA LEU A 31 -9.85 -18.25 -0.96
C LEU A 31 -9.75 -17.41 -2.23
N GLY A 32 -10.48 -16.30 -2.32
CA GLY A 32 -10.43 -15.40 -3.47
C GLY A 32 -9.04 -14.77 -3.66
N ILE A 33 -8.37 -14.38 -2.57
CA ILE A 33 -6.98 -13.88 -2.64
C ILE A 33 -6.03 -14.97 -3.16
N ILE A 34 -6.15 -16.22 -2.67
CA ILE A 34 -5.31 -17.33 -3.12
C ILE A 34 -5.52 -17.62 -4.61
N GLU A 35 -6.78 -17.66 -5.06
CA GLU A 35 -7.13 -17.87 -6.47
C GLU A 35 -6.56 -16.76 -7.36
N ASN A 36 -6.80 -15.50 -7.00
CA ASN A 36 -6.33 -14.36 -7.77
C ASN A 36 -4.79 -14.29 -7.82
N TRP A 37 -4.12 -14.63 -6.72
CA TRP A 37 -2.66 -14.76 -6.68
C TRP A 37 -2.16 -15.83 -7.65
N ASN A 38 -2.68 -17.05 -7.54
CA ASN A 38 -2.20 -18.18 -8.33
C ASN A 38 -2.56 -18.10 -9.81
N ASN A 39 -3.54 -17.27 -10.17
CA ASN A 39 -3.87 -16.96 -11.57
C ASN A 39 -2.81 -16.13 -12.30
N VAL A 40 -1.96 -15.39 -11.57
CA VAL A 40 -0.92 -14.52 -12.17
C VAL A 40 0.51 -14.91 -11.78
N VAL A 41 0.70 -15.65 -10.68
CA VAL A 41 2.01 -16.06 -10.17
C VAL A 41 2.25 -17.55 -10.38
N THR A 42 3.44 -17.89 -10.87
CA THR A 42 3.94 -19.28 -10.98
C THR A 42 5.05 -19.55 -9.97
N ASP A 43 5.41 -20.82 -9.78
CA ASP A 43 6.49 -21.23 -8.85
C ASP A 43 7.89 -20.71 -9.22
N LYS A 44 8.06 -20.16 -10.42
CA LYS A 44 9.33 -19.58 -10.89
C LYS A 44 9.44 -18.07 -10.63
N ASP A 45 8.35 -17.47 -10.15
CA ASP A 45 8.27 -16.04 -9.90
C ASP A 45 8.65 -15.69 -8.48
N ARG A 46 9.03 -14.44 -8.25
CA ARG A 46 9.21 -13.89 -6.90
C ARG A 46 8.09 -12.92 -6.60
N VAL A 47 7.61 -12.92 -5.36
CA VAL A 47 6.56 -12.01 -4.92
C VAL A 47 7.00 -11.28 -3.66
N PHE A 48 7.08 -9.97 -3.76
CA PHE A 48 7.33 -9.07 -2.65
C PHE A 48 6.00 -8.71 -1.99
N VAL A 49 5.78 -9.20 -0.77
CA VAL A 49 4.62 -8.86 0.05
C VAL A 49 5.00 -7.73 0.99
N VAL A 50 4.58 -6.52 0.63
CA VAL A 50 4.95 -5.26 1.27
C VAL A 50 4.07 -4.98 2.49
N GLY A 51 4.02 -5.95 3.39
CA GLY A 51 3.46 -5.84 4.74
C GLY A 51 2.00 -6.28 4.90
N ASP A 52 1.63 -6.46 6.16
CA ASP A 52 0.28 -6.75 6.68
C ASP A 52 -0.35 -8.00 6.07
N VAL A 53 0.31 -9.13 6.30
CA VAL A 53 -0.03 -10.41 5.67
C VAL A 53 -1.27 -11.06 6.27
N ALA A 54 -1.33 -11.15 7.60
CA ALA A 54 -2.35 -11.94 8.30
C ALA A 54 -2.71 -11.33 9.65
N LEU A 55 -3.99 -11.48 10.04
CA LEU A 55 -4.49 -11.16 11.39
C LEU A 55 -5.20 -12.37 12.01
N CYS A 56 -4.60 -13.55 11.83
CA CYS A 56 -4.99 -14.82 12.43
C CYS A 56 -3.78 -15.49 13.12
N GLY A 57 -3.95 -16.70 13.65
CA GLY A 57 -2.86 -17.43 14.27
C GLY A 57 -1.79 -17.89 13.25
N THR A 58 -0.57 -18.13 13.72
CA THR A 58 0.56 -18.55 12.86
C THR A 58 0.28 -19.78 12.02
N GLU A 59 -0.33 -20.81 12.62
CA GLU A 59 -0.61 -22.07 11.92
C GLU A 59 -1.72 -21.89 10.86
N GLU A 60 -2.75 -21.11 11.18
CA GLU A 60 -3.82 -20.77 10.22
C GLU A 60 -3.26 -19.94 9.05
N ALA A 61 -2.45 -18.92 9.34
CA ALA A 61 -1.79 -18.13 8.30
C ALA A 61 -0.90 -19.01 7.40
N LYS A 62 -0.21 -19.99 7.99
CA LYS A 62 0.62 -20.95 7.24
C LYS A 62 -0.20 -21.79 6.26
N GLU A 63 -1.41 -22.18 6.62
CA GLU A 63 -2.31 -22.92 5.71
C GLU A 63 -2.61 -22.10 4.45
N TYR A 64 -2.77 -20.77 4.56
CA TYR A 64 -2.99 -19.91 3.40
C TYR A 64 -1.70 -19.63 2.62
N ILE A 65 -0.63 -19.24 3.30
CA ILE A 65 0.61 -18.77 2.66
C ILE A 65 1.32 -19.89 1.89
N THR A 66 1.23 -21.13 2.35
CA THR A 66 1.81 -22.30 1.65
C THR A 66 1.05 -22.68 0.38
N GLN A 67 -0.17 -22.19 0.19
CA GLN A 67 -0.93 -22.37 -1.06
C GLN A 67 -0.59 -21.33 -2.13
N LEU A 68 0.16 -20.28 -1.78
CA LEU A 68 0.53 -19.21 -2.69
C LEU A 68 1.79 -19.60 -3.49
N ASN A 69 1.66 -19.60 -4.82
CA ASN A 69 2.75 -19.87 -5.74
C ASN A 69 3.88 -18.84 -5.62
N GLY A 70 5.08 -19.26 -6.01
CA GLY A 70 6.25 -18.40 -6.13
C GLY A 70 7.07 -18.27 -4.83
N HIS A 71 8.24 -17.66 -4.99
CA HIS A 71 9.18 -17.36 -3.92
C HIS A 71 8.76 -16.08 -3.20
N LYS A 72 8.35 -16.19 -1.95
CA LYS A 72 7.66 -15.14 -1.18
C LYS A 72 8.63 -14.40 -0.27
N ILE A 73 8.75 -13.10 -0.50
CA ILE A 73 9.62 -12.19 0.24
C ILE A 73 8.73 -11.25 1.05
N CYS A 74 8.79 -11.33 2.38
CA CYS A 74 8.03 -10.43 3.25
C CYS A 74 8.83 -9.15 3.54
N ILE A 75 8.23 -7.99 3.27
CA ILE A 75 8.70 -6.70 3.78
C ILE A 75 7.78 -6.30 4.92
N LYS A 76 8.35 -6.04 6.10
CA LYS A 76 7.60 -5.89 7.36
C LYS A 76 6.53 -4.79 7.30
N GLY A 77 5.28 -5.15 7.60
CA GLY A 77 4.20 -4.25 8.00
C GLY A 77 3.99 -4.17 9.52
N ASN A 78 3.01 -3.36 9.97
CA ASN A 78 2.68 -3.22 11.41
C ASN A 78 2.14 -4.50 12.03
N HIS A 79 1.30 -5.23 11.29
CA HIS A 79 0.64 -6.41 11.81
C HIS A 79 1.51 -7.66 11.70
N ASP A 80 2.61 -7.58 10.96
CA ASP A 80 3.52 -8.70 10.82
C ASP A 80 4.37 -8.91 12.07
N GLY A 81 4.72 -10.18 12.31
CA GLY A 81 5.64 -10.55 13.38
C GLY A 81 7.10 -10.16 13.11
N HIS A 82 7.99 -10.73 13.90
CA HIS A 82 9.43 -10.73 13.60
C HIS A 82 9.76 -11.86 12.60
N GLU A 83 10.93 -11.81 11.99
CA GLU A 83 11.44 -12.76 10.98
C GLU A 83 11.07 -14.23 11.27
N LYS A 84 11.40 -14.75 12.45
CA LYS A 84 11.11 -16.15 12.83
C LYS A 84 9.63 -16.52 12.68
N HIS A 85 8.73 -15.59 12.94
CA HIS A 85 7.28 -15.80 12.78
C HIS A 85 6.93 -15.87 11.30
N MET A 86 7.40 -14.92 10.50
CA MET A 86 7.09 -14.84 9.06
C MET A 86 7.63 -16.05 8.31
N LEU A 87 8.87 -16.47 8.60
CA LEU A 87 9.44 -17.70 8.01
C LEU A 87 8.67 -18.95 8.43
N LYS A 88 8.18 -19.03 9.68
CA LYS A 88 7.35 -20.15 10.14
C LYS A 88 5.99 -20.21 9.41
N MET A 89 5.44 -19.06 9.01
CA MET A 89 4.23 -18.98 8.20
C MET A 89 4.43 -19.44 6.75
N GLY A 90 5.68 -19.62 6.28
CA GLY A 90 5.97 -20.11 4.94
C GLY A 90 6.46 -19.03 3.96
N PHE A 91 6.94 -17.89 4.46
CA PHE A 91 7.77 -16.99 3.67
C PHE A 91 9.19 -17.54 3.51
N ASP A 92 9.80 -17.25 2.37
CA ASP A 92 11.16 -17.68 2.04
C ASP A 92 12.20 -16.66 2.52
N GLU A 93 11.84 -15.36 2.54
CA GLU A 93 12.69 -14.27 3.00
C GLU A 93 11.90 -13.25 3.82
N PHE A 94 12.61 -12.49 4.66
CA PHE A 94 12.05 -11.42 5.48
C PHE A 94 12.99 -10.22 5.55
N HIS A 95 12.45 -9.02 5.39
CA HIS A 95 13.18 -7.76 5.45
C HIS A 95 12.35 -6.67 6.16
N TYR A 96 13.02 -5.72 6.81
CA TYR A 96 12.35 -4.54 7.37
C TYR A 96 12.02 -3.48 6.30
N SER A 97 12.90 -3.37 5.31
CA SER A 97 12.77 -2.61 4.06
C SER A 97 13.67 -3.27 3.02
N PHE A 98 13.45 -2.99 1.74
CA PHE A 98 14.24 -3.63 0.68
C PHE A 98 14.56 -2.65 -0.45
N ASP A 99 15.82 -2.67 -0.90
CA ASP A 99 16.30 -1.86 -2.02
C ASP A 99 16.11 -2.66 -3.30
N TYR A 100 15.28 -2.17 -4.22
CA TYR A 100 14.90 -2.88 -5.43
C TYR A 100 15.31 -2.11 -6.68
N GLU A 101 16.11 -2.75 -7.54
CA GLU A 101 16.43 -2.23 -8.87
C GLU A 101 15.32 -2.59 -9.85
N MET A 102 14.60 -1.59 -10.36
CA MET A 102 13.52 -1.79 -11.33
C MET A 102 14.09 -2.05 -12.74
N PRO A 103 13.41 -2.84 -13.59
CA PRO A 103 13.84 -3.12 -14.96
C PRO A 103 14.02 -1.89 -15.87
N ASP A 104 13.37 -0.78 -15.54
CA ASP A 104 13.48 0.49 -16.28
C ASP A 104 14.62 1.39 -15.77
N GLY A 105 15.45 0.89 -14.84
CA GLY A 105 16.62 1.57 -14.31
C GLY A 105 16.36 2.46 -13.09
N ARG A 106 15.11 2.58 -12.64
CA ARG A 106 14.80 3.27 -11.37
C ARG A 106 15.21 2.42 -10.18
N VAL A 107 15.58 3.07 -9.08
CA VAL A 107 15.80 2.38 -7.79
C VAL A 107 14.62 2.67 -6.86
N ALA A 108 13.98 1.62 -6.38
CA ALA A 108 12.83 1.69 -5.50
C ALA A 108 13.19 1.27 -4.06
N LEU A 109 12.66 2.00 -3.08
CA LEU A 109 12.57 1.52 -1.70
C LEU A 109 11.25 0.79 -1.53
N LEU A 110 11.28 -0.45 -1.04
CA LEU A 110 10.10 -1.13 -0.54
C LEU A 110 9.99 -0.89 0.97
N ASN A 111 8.88 -0.27 1.37
CA ASN A 111 8.53 -0.08 2.77
C ASN A 111 7.01 -0.10 2.89
N HIS A 112 6.47 -0.80 3.89
CA HIS A 112 5.02 -0.89 4.07
C HIS A 112 4.35 0.48 4.20
N TYR A 113 4.98 1.40 4.94
CA TYR A 113 4.43 2.73 5.15
C TYR A 113 4.74 3.68 3.99
N PRO A 114 3.81 4.57 3.61
CA PRO A 114 4.07 5.66 2.68
C PRO A 114 4.89 6.77 3.37
N VAL A 115 6.15 6.48 3.67
CA VAL A 115 7.03 7.35 4.45
C VAL A 115 7.25 8.74 3.80
N PRO A 116 7.60 9.77 4.60
CA PRO A 116 7.98 11.08 4.08
C PRO A 116 9.13 11.02 3.06
N ARG A 117 9.15 11.96 2.10
CA ARG A 117 10.14 12.01 1.01
C ARG A 117 11.58 12.01 1.50
N GLU A 118 11.84 12.65 2.65
CA GLU A 118 13.18 12.71 3.25
C GLU A 118 13.76 11.34 3.61
N LEU A 119 12.91 10.35 3.90
CA LEU A 119 13.33 9.02 4.31
C LEU A 119 13.67 8.10 3.13
N PHE A 120 13.16 8.38 1.92
CA PHE A 120 13.51 7.63 0.72
C PHE A 120 14.25 8.50 -0.31
N LYS A 121 14.95 9.54 0.15
CA LYS A 121 15.42 10.56 -0.78
C LYS A 121 16.49 10.14 -1.78
N ASN A 122 17.15 9.02 -1.49
CA ASN A 122 18.16 8.40 -2.33
C ASN A 122 17.57 7.39 -3.33
N TYR A 123 16.24 7.25 -3.34
CA TYR A 123 15.50 6.37 -4.23
C TYR A 123 14.66 7.21 -5.18
N ASP A 124 14.41 6.66 -6.37
CA ASP A 124 13.52 7.28 -7.35
C ASP A 124 12.06 7.05 -6.99
N ILE A 125 11.76 5.87 -6.43
CA ILE A 125 10.40 5.39 -6.15
C ILE A 125 10.28 4.83 -4.72
N LEU A 126 9.11 5.00 -4.11
CA LEU A 126 8.68 4.24 -2.93
C LEU A 126 7.55 3.28 -3.31
N ILE A 127 7.76 1.98 -3.15
CA ILE A 127 6.71 0.96 -3.27
C ILE A 127 6.20 0.66 -1.86
N HIS A 128 4.89 0.85 -1.63
CA HIS A 128 4.29 0.74 -0.30
C HIS A 128 2.89 0.13 -0.33
N GLY A 129 2.38 -0.19 0.86
CA GLY A 129 1.01 -0.64 1.11
C GLY A 129 0.28 0.32 2.05
N HIS A 130 -0.38 -0.24 3.07
CA HIS A 130 -0.94 0.43 4.26
C HIS A 130 -2.17 1.32 4.00
N ILE A 131 -2.23 2.00 2.85
CA ILE A 131 -3.29 2.99 2.58
C ILE A 131 -4.51 2.40 1.88
N HIS A 132 -4.50 1.10 1.54
CA HIS A 132 -5.60 0.39 0.89
C HIS A 132 -6.09 1.12 -0.37
N HIS A 133 -7.27 1.75 -0.32
CA HIS A 133 -7.97 2.43 -1.43
C HIS A 133 -7.35 3.74 -1.92
N GLY A 134 -6.12 4.06 -1.50
CA GLY A 134 -5.37 5.18 -2.05
C GLY A 134 -5.06 5.01 -3.55
N PRO A 135 -4.68 6.09 -4.24
CA PRO A 135 -4.34 6.01 -5.65
C PRO A 135 -3.14 5.06 -5.87
N ARG A 136 -3.15 4.34 -7.00
CA ARG A 136 -2.03 3.48 -7.43
C ARG A 136 -0.71 4.25 -7.52
N VAL A 137 -0.78 5.53 -7.89
CA VAL A 137 0.37 6.42 -8.00
C VAL A 137 0.09 7.71 -7.25
N ARG A 138 1.06 8.15 -6.44
CA ARG A 138 1.06 9.48 -5.84
C ARG A 138 2.47 10.06 -5.82
N GLY A 139 2.75 10.97 -6.74
CA GLY A 139 4.09 11.50 -6.96
C GLY A 139 5.07 10.38 -7.33
N GLU A 140 6.09 10.17 -6.49
CA GLU A 140 7.08 9.08 -6.59
C GLU A 140 6.68 7.81 -5.82
N ARG A 141 5.43 7.69 -5.36
CA ARG A 141 4.95 6.56 -4.57
C ARG A 141 4.05 5.66 -5.40
N LEU A 142 4.27 4.35 -5.30
CA LEU A 142 3.46 3.31 -5.90
C LEU A 142 2.79 2.49 -4.80
N ASN A 143 1.46 2.50 -4.79
CA ASN A 143 0.66 1.72 -3.85
C ASN A 143 0.41 0.31 -4.42
N VAL A 144 0.74 -0.71 -3.64
CA VAL A 144 0.56 -2.13 -3.98
C VAL A 144 -0.45 -2.85 -3.08
N SER A 145 -1.25 -2.12 -2.30
CA SER A 145 -2.37 -2.70 -1.52
C SER A 145 -3.27 -3.56 -2.41
N CYS A 146 -3.60 -4.75 -1.95
CA CYS A 146 -4.29 -5.75 -2.76
C CYS A 146 -5.66 -5.26 -3.30
N GLU A 147 -6.36 -4.37 -2.57
CA GLU A 147 -7.68 -3.87 -2.97
C GLU A 147 -7.68 -3.15 -4.31
N ILE A 148 -6.62 -2.40 -4.64
CA ILE A 148 -6.54 -1.60 -5.85
C ILE A 148 -5.96 -2.37 -7.05
N TRP A 149 -5.67 -3.66 -6.85
CA TRP A 149 -5.12 -4.59 -7.84
C TRP A 149 -5.96 -5.87 -7.93
N ASP A 150 -7.26 -5.76 -7.65
CA ASP A 150 -8.23 -6.87 -7.77
C ASP A 150 -7.83 -8.10 -6.94
N PHE A 151 -7.18 -7.86 -5.79
CA PHE A 151 -6.66 -8.89 -4.89
C PHE A 151 -5.63 -9.85 -5.54
N ALA A 152 -4.96 -9.40 -6.62
CA ALA A 152 -3.87 -10.11 -7.27
C ALA A 152 -2.54 -9.35 -7.13
N PRO A 153 -1.38 -10.04 -7.09
CA PRO A 153 -0.08 -9.38 -7.22
C PRO A 153 0.07 -8.65 -8.55
N VAL A 154 0.61 -7.43 -8.51
CA VAL A 154 0.91 -6.62 -9.70
C VAL A 154 2.32 -6.89 -10.18
N SER A 155 2.51 -7.10 -11.48
CA SER A 155 3.83 -7.36 -12.05
C SER A 155 4.72 -6.11 -12.05
N VAL A 156 6.04 -6.34 -11.99
CA VAL A 156 7.02 -5.25 -12.12
C VAL A 156 6.84 -4.47 -13.41
N ASP A 157 6.55 -5.13 -14.53
CA ASP A 157 6.32 -4.47 -15.83
C ASP A 157 5.13 -3.51 -15.76
N ARG A 158 4.07 -3.92 -15.04
CA ARG A 158 2.91 -3.06 -14.84
C ARG A 158 3.26 -1.85 -14.00
N LEU A 159 4.04 -2.01 -12.94
CA LEU A 159 4.55 -0.88 -12.14
C LEU A 159 5.46 0.03 -12.96
N CYS A 160 6.33 -0.52 -13.80
CA CYS A 160 7.17 0.24 -14.71
C CYS A 160 6.36 1.11 -15.68
N SER A 161 5.21 0.63 -16.12
CA SER A 161 4.32 1.37 -17.04
C SER A 161 3.57 2.54 -16.40
N LEU A 162 3.62 2.71 -15.07
CA LEU A 162 2.93 3.79 -14.38
C LEU A 162 3.76 5.09 -14.40
N GLU A 163 3.13 6.19 -14.81
CA GLU A 163 3.75 7.51 -14.80
C GLU A 163 3.82 8.08 -13.39
N THR A 164 5.05 8.28 -12.90
CA THR A 164 5.35 8.89 -11.60
C THR A 164 5.90 10.30 -11.80
N PHE A 165 5.57 11.23 -10.90
CA PHE A 165 5.95 12.64 -11.02
C PHE A 165 6.72 13.11 -9.79
N LYS A 166 7.88 13.76 -10.00
CA LYS A 166 8.72 14.29 -8.91
C LYS A 166 8.08 15.44 -8.12
N ASP A 167 7.17 16.19 -8.73
CA ASP A 167 6.79 17.53 -8.23
C ASP A 167 5.29 17.74 -7.95
N ARG A 168 4.47 16.67 -7.88
CA ARG A 168 3.11 16.84 -7.32
C ARG A 168 3.20 16.84 -5.80
N ILE A 169 3.48 18.02 -5.26
CA ILE A 169 2.97 18.41 -3.95
C ILE A 169 1.48 18.66 -4.19
N ASP A 170 0.61 17.78 -3.67
CA ASP A 170 -0.85 17.97 -3.77
C ASP A 170 -1.34 19.19 -2.96
N ASP A 171 -0.44 19.78 -2.17
CA ASP A 171 -0.67 21.04 -1.50
C ASP A 171 -0.50 22.21 -2.48
N THR A 172 -1.58 22.97 -2.69
CA THR A 172 -1.58 24.13 -3.58
C THR A 172 -1.84 25.40 -2.79
N VAL A 173 -1.08 26.46 -3.05
CA VAL A 173 -1.36 27.81 -2.55
C VAL A 173 -1.64 28.70 -3.74
N ASN A 174 -2.89 29.08 -3.92
CA ASN A 174 -3.32 30.04 -4.94
C ASN A 174 -3.48 31.42 -4.29
N ILE A 175 -2.80 32.41 -4.85
CA ILE A 175 -2.92 33.81 -4.44
C ILE A 175 -3.46 34.60 -5.63
N ASN A 176 -4.60 35.24 -5.46
CA ASN A 176 -5.19 36.13 -6.45
C ASN A 176 -5.43 37.51 -5.83
N ILE A 177 -5.13 38.57 -6.57
CA ILE A 177 -5.49 39.94 -6.20
C ILE A 177 -6.59 40.39 -7.15
N ASP A 178 -7.77 40.71 -6.62
CA ASP A 178 -8.89 41.15 -7.46
C ASP A 178 -8.76 42.63 -7.88
N GLU A 179 -9.63 43.07 -8.79
CA GLU A 179 -9.64 44.45 -9.32
C GLU A 179 -9.89 45.51 -8.23
N SER A 180 -10.40 45.11 -7.06
CA SER A 180 -10.60 46.00 -5.90
C SER A 180 -9.39 46.04 -4.95
N GLY A 181 -8.32 45.31 -5.26
CA GLY A 181 -7.11 45.22 -4.46
C GLY A 181 -7.19 44.23 -3.30
N ARG A 182 -8.19 43.34 -3.25
CA ARG A 182 -8.28 42.31 -2.21
C ARG A 182 -7.42 41.11 -2.57
N ILE A 183 -6.66 40.62 -1.59
CA ILE A 183 -5.87 39.40 -1.72
C ILE A 183 -6.71 38.21 -1.28
N ASN A 184 -6.98 37.30 -2.21
CA ASN A 184 -7.62 36.01 -1.98
C ASN A 184 -6.54 34.92 -1.93
N LEU A 185 -6.37 34.29 -0.77
CA LEU A 185 -5.56 33.08 -0.62
C LEU A 185 -6.47 31.85 -0.57
N SER A 186 -6.18 30.86 -1.41
CA SER A 186 -6.74 29.52 -1.33
C SER A 186 -5.60 28.54 -1.10
N VAL A 187 -5.63 27.84 0.03
CA VAL A 187 -4.65 26.81 0.39
C VAL A 187 -5.36 25.47 0.38
N SER A 188 -4.90 24.55 -0.46
CA SER A 188 -5.21 23.13 -0.38
C SER A 188 -4.03 22.44 0.27
N VAL A 189 -4.27 21.63 1.30
CA VAL A 189 -3.28 20.71 1.85
C VAL A 189 -3.91 19.34 1.83
N GLU A 190 -3.30 18.39 1.14
CA GLU A 190 -3.77 17.02 1.13
C GLU A 190 -3.14 16.26 2.29
N VAL A 191 -3.87 16.19 3.40
CA VAL A 191 -3.43 15.45 4.59
C VAL A 191 -3.44 13.96 4.27
N VAL A 192 -2.27 13.34 4.33
CA VAL A 192 -2.15 11.88 4.29
C VAL A 192 -2.57 11.34 5.66
N ASP A 193 -3.74 10.71 5.71
CA ASP A 193 -4.21 10.04 6.91
C ASP A 193 -3.62 8.64 7.00
N PHE A 194 -2.64 8.46 7.87
CA PHE A 194 -2.03 7.17 8.08
C PHE A 194 -2.80 6.29 9.09
N GLY A 195 -3.93 6.75 9.66
CA GLY A 195 -4.61 6.00 10.74
C GLY A 195 -6.08 6.36 11.02
N GLY A 196 -6.80 7.01 10.11
CA GLY A 196 -8.20 7.42 10.30
C GLY A 196 -8.41 8.63 11.23
N VAL A 197 -7.32 9.30 11.63
CA VAL A 197 -7.37 10.45 12.57
C VAL A 197 -7.73 11.73 11.83
N SER A 198 -7.39 11.82 10.54
CA SER A 198 -7.70 12.99 9.73
C SER A 198 -9.20 13.17 9.57
N GLU A 199 -9.99 12.11 9.46
CA GLU A 199 -11.44 12.22 9.25
C GLU A 199 -12.11 12.87 10.46
N HIS A 200 -11.65 12.55 11.67
CA HIS A 200 -12.06 13.22 12.91
C HIS A 200 -11.62 14.69 12.93
N ILE A 201 -10.36 14.97 12.58
CA ILE A 201 -9.83 16.34 12.51
C ILE A 201 -10.60 17.17 11.46
N PHE A 202 -10.82 16.65 10.26
CA PHE A 202 -11.57 17.30 9.18
C PHE A 202 -13.03 17.54 9.56
N LYS A 203 -13.67 16.61 10.27
CA LYS A 203 -15.02 16.79 10.80
C LYS A 203 -15.07 17.91 11.83
N GLU A 204 -14.08 18.02 12.70
CA GLU A 204 -13.96 19.14 13.65
C GLU A 204 -13.65 20.45 12.92
N LEU A 205 -12.70 20.49 11.99
CA LEU A 205 -12.39 21.69 11.20
C LEU A 205 -13.59 22.20 10.40
N LYS A 206 -14.40 21.32 9.81
CA LYS A 206 -15.65 21.70 9.14
C LYS A 206 -16.69 22.31 10.08
N LYS A 207 -16.76 21.87 11.35
CA LYS A 207 -17.64 22.50 12.35
C LYS A 207 -17.20 23.93 12.69
N PHE A 208 -15.89 24.17 12.76
CA PHE A 208 -15.35 25.48 13.14
C PHE A 208 -15.25 26.47 11.98
N TRP A 209 -14.98 26.00 10.75
CA TRP A 209 -14.77 26.87 9.58
C TRP A 209 -15.86 26.76 8.49
N GLY A 210 -16.77 25.79 8.54
CA GLY A 210 -17.84 25.62 7.54
C GLY A 210 -19.02 26.59 7.66
N HIS A 211 -18.94 27.59 8.54
CA HIS A 211 -20.00 28.56 8.81
C HIS A 211 -19.62 30.02 8.49
N LYS A 212 -18.79 30.25 7.47
CA LYS A 212 -18.55 31.60 6.92
C LYS A 212 -18.77 31.64 5.42
#